data_AF-A0A074YZS7-F1
#
_entry.id   AF-A0A074YZS7-F1
#
_cell.length_a   1.000
_cell.length_b   1.000
_cell.length_c   1.000
_cell.angle_alpha   90.00
_cell.angle_beta   90.00
_cell.angle_gamma   90.00
#
_symmetry.space_group_name_H-M   'P 1'
#
loop_
_entity.id
_entity.type
_entity.pdbx_description
1 polymer ?
#
loop_
_entity_poly.entity_id
_entity_poly.type
_entity_poly.pdbx_seq_one_letter_code
_entity_poly.pdbx_strand_id
1 'polypeptide(L)'
;MHRLIVKEFRGEFQGCGYGTVGFSATVFSGSTSDPLIPRTSKASCSFGDEELRRVRELREWFNSPGCPVEREPIIDHNDPSQSLQCTKPASLVKRLWCLQPEEFTSTEGQ
;
A
#
# COMPACT_ATOMS: atom_id res chain seq x y z
N MET A 1 -4.88 -6.91 -9.20
CA MET A 1 -6.00 -6.08 -9.70
C MET A 1 -6.42 -6.62 -11.06
N HIS A 2 -7.72 -6.72 -11.34
CA HIS A 2 -8.26 -7.10 -12.65
C HIS A 2 -9.04 -5.95 -13.28
N ARG A 3 -8.98 -5.84 -14.61
CA ARG A 3 -9.68 -4.81 -15.41
C ARG A 3 -9.32 -3.37 -14.99
N LEU A 4 -8.03 -3.15 -14.74
CA LEU A 4 -7.46 -1.82 -14.52
C LEU A 4 -7.17 -1.16 -15.87
N ILE A 5 -7.60 0.09 -16.06
CA ILE A 5 -7.26 0.88 -17.24
C ILE A 5 -6.03 1.72 -16.90
N VAL A 6 -5.01 1.71 -17.74
CA VAL A 6 -3.82 2.55 -17.58
C VAL A 6 -3.90 3.73 -18.53
N LYS A 7 -3.70 4.95 -18.02
CA LYS A 7 -3.70 6.19 -18.79
C LYS A 7 -2.53 7.07 -18.36
N GLU A 8 -2.05 7.89 -19.28
CA GLU A 8 -1.11 8.95 -18.94
C GLU A 8 -1.88 10.18 -18.44
N PHE A 9 -1.45 10.75 -17.32
CA PHE A 9 -1.97 11.99 -16.79
C PHE A 9 -0.82 12.85 -16.28
N ARG A 10 -0.62 14.02 -16.89
CA ARG A 10 0.46 14.96 -16.58
C ARG A 10 1.86 14.33 -16.65
N GLY A 11 2.10 13.46 -17.63
CA GLY A 11 3.39 12.77 -17.81
C GLY A 11 3.58 11.52 -16.96
N GLU A 12 2.64 11.21 -16.06
CA GLU A 12 2.71 10.05 -15.17
C GLU A 12 1.70 8.97 -15.56
N PHE A 13 2.07 7.70 -15.39
CA PHE A 13 1.16 6.59 -15.60
C PHE A 13 0.22 6.41 -14.41
N GLN A 14 -1.08 6.54 -14.66
CA GLN A 14 -2.14 6.35 -13.67
C GLN A 14 -2.97 5.11 -13.98
N GLY A 15 -3.18 4.27 -12.97
CA GLY A 15 -4.16 3.20 -12.99
C GLY A 15 -5.54 3.71 -12.56
N CYS A 16 -6.56 3.51 -13.40
CA CYS A 16 -7.95 3.84 -13.11
C CYS A 16 -8.80 2.57 -13.09
N GLY A 17 -9.40 2.26 -11.94
CA GLY A 17 -10.39 1.20 -11.79
C GLY A 17 -11.81 1.76 -11.85
N TYR A 18 -12.68 1.21 -12.70
CA TYR A 18 -14.09 1.58 -12.75
C TYR A 18 -14.97 0.39 -12.35
N GLY A 19 -15.77 0.54 -11.30
CA GLY A 19 -16.65 -0.55 -10.83
C GLY A 19 -17.68 -0.98 -11.88
N THR A 20 -18.15 -0.03 -12.71
CA THR A 20 -19.12 -0.28 -13.80
C THR A 20 -18.59 -1.17 -14.92
N VAL A 21 -17.27 -1.25 -15.09
CA VAL A 21 -16.61 -2.14 -16.08
C VAL A 21 -16.05 -3.41 -15.43
N GLY A 22 -16.42 -3.66 -14.17
CA GLY A 22 -16.05 -4.85 -13.43
C GLY A 22 -14.67 -4.77 -12.77
N PHE A 23 -14.06 -3.60 -12.58
CA PHE A 23 -12.80 -3.53 -11.83
C PHE A 23 -12.90 -4.30 -10.49
N SER A 24 -11.92 -5.16 -10.22
CA SER A 24 -11.83 -5.88 -8.95
C SER A 24 -10.39 -5.92 -8.45
N ALA A 25 -10.26 -5.83 -7.13
CA ALA A 25 -8.99 -5.88 -6.46
C ALA A 25 -9.13 -6.67 -5.15
N THR A 26 -8.03 -7.28 -4.77
CA THR A 26 -7.88 -8.03 -3.55
C THR A 26 -6.52 -7.69 -2.96
N VAL A 27 -6.46 -7.63 -1.63
CA VAL A 27 -5.26 -7.22 -0.89
C VAL A 27 -4.75 -8.41 -0.11
N PHE A 28 -3.46 -8.71 -0.22
CA PHE A 28 -2.78 -9.70 0.61
C PHE A 28 -1.93 -8.97 1.65
N SER A 29 -1.71 -9.62 2.80
CA SER A 29 -0.77 -9.07 3.78
C SER A 29 0.67 -9.08 3.24
N GLY A 30 1.39 -7.99 3.49
CA GLY A 30 2.82 -7.85 3.21
C GLY A 30 3.73 -8.50 4.26
N SER A 31 3.18 -8.92 5.40
CA SER A 31 3.97 -9.60 6.45
C SER A 31 4.35 -11.02 6.01
N THR A 32 5.59 -11.43 6.29
CA THR A 32 6.08 -12.79 6.07
C THR A 32 5.48 -13.82 7.03
N SER A 33 4.98 -13.39 8.19
CA SER A 33 4.33 -14.25 9.18
C SER A 33 2.88 -14.61 8.83
N ASP A 34 2.23 -13.80 8.00
CA ASP A 34 0.81 -13.96 7.70
C ASP A 34 0.58 -15.00 6.61
N PRO A 35 -0.54 -15.74 6.66
CA PRO A 35 -0.89 -16.67 5.60
C PRO A 35 -1.08 -15.94 4.26
N LEU A 36 -0.90 -16.66 3.14
CA LEU A 36 -1.18 -16.16 1.79
C LEU A 36 -2.69 -16.20 1.50
N ILE A 37 -3.48 -15.58 2.38
CA ILE A 37 -4.92 -15.48 2.26
C ILE A 37 -5.28 -14.02 1.97
N PRO A 38 -6.13 -13.77 0.98
CA PRO A 38 -6.59 -12.42 0.70
C PRO A 38 -7.41 -11.84 1.86
N ARG A 39 -7.25 -10.55 2.15
CA ARG A 39 -8.15 -9.83 3.05
C ARG A 39 -9.57 -9.89 2.52
N THR A 40 -10.53 -10.07 3.43
CA THR A 40 -11.96 -10.13 3.11
C THR A 40 -12.38 -8.91 2.31
N SER A 41 -13.06 -9.15 1.19
CA SER A 41 -13.56 -8.10 0.32
C SER A 41 -14.90 -8.51 -0.29
N LYS A 42 -15.63 -7.56 -0.89
CA LYS A 42 -16.87 -7.84 -1.63
C LYS A 42 -16.63 -8.54 -2.97
N ALA A 43 -15.37 -8.58 -3.43
CA ALA A 43 -15.02 -9.22 -4.69
C ALA A 43 -14.90 -10.73 -4.49
N SER A 44 -15.61 -11.50 -5.32
CA SER A 44 -15.41 -12.95 -5.43
C SER A 44 -14.24 -13.19 -6.39
N CYS A 45 -13.10 -13.60 -5.83
CA CYS A 45 -11.86 -13.87 -6.55
C CYS A 45 -11.37 -15.29 -6.21
N SER A 46 -10.88 -16.00 -7.21
CA SER A 46 -10.20 -17.30 -7.06
C SER A 46 -8.71 -17.13 -7.31
N PHE A 47 -7.88 -17.87 -6.59
CA PHE A 47 -6.42 -17.85 -6.70
C PHE A 47 -5.91 -19.28 -6.81
N GLY A 48 -5.18 -19.58 -7.88
CA GLY A 48 -4.47 -20.83 -8.05
C GLY A 48 -3.01 -20.73 -7.58
N ASP A 49 -2.27 -21.80 -7.79
CA ASP A 49 -0.88 -21.89 -7.34
C ASP A 49 0.02 -20.82 -7.95
N GLU A 50 -0.20 -20.46 -9.21
CA GLU A 50 0.60 -19.45 -9.90
C GLU A 50 0.35 -18.03 -9.36
N GLU A 51 -0.91 -17.66 -9.10
CA GLU A 51 -1.21 -16.38 -8.47
C GLU A 51 -0.62 -16.32 -7.05
N LEU A 52 -0.72 -17.40 -6.28
CA LEU A 52 -0.16 -17.45 -4.92
C LEU A 52 1.37 -17.43 -4.92
N ARG A 53 2.02 -18.07 -5.90
CA ARG A 53 3.46 -17.98 -6.13
C ARG A 53 3.87 -16.53 -6.38
N ARG A 54 3.12 -15.81 -7.23
CA ARG A 54 3.42 -14.40 -7.51
C ARG A 54 3.24 -13.50 -6.29
N VAL A 55 2.20 -13.73 -5.47
CA VAL A 55 2.01 -12.98 -4.22
C VAL A 55 3.19 -13.22 -3.27
N ARG A 56 3.70 -14.45 -3.17
CA ARG A 56 4.88 -14.78 -2.35
C ARG A 56 6.11 -14.02 -2.81
N GLU A 57 6.43 -14.04 -4.10
CA GLU A 57 7.57 -13.32 -4.68
C GLU A 57 7.49 -11.81 -4.41
N LEU A 58 6.30 -11.22 -4.58
CA LEU A 58 6.08 -9.80 -4.31
C LEU A 58 6.25 -9.45 -2.84
N ARG A 59 5.83 -10.35 -1.94
CA ARG A 59 6.01 -10.19 -0.50
C ARG A 59 7.49 -10.25 -0.12
N GLU A 60 8.24 -11.20 -0.68
CA GLU A 60 9.68 -11.31 -0.46
C GLU A 60 10.41 -10.05 -0.96
N TRP A 61 10.07 -9.59 -2.17
CA TRP A 61 10.60 -8.34 -2.71
C TRP A 61 10.25 -7.13 -1.84
N PHE A 62 9.01 -7.01 -1.38
CA PHE A 62 8.55 -5.94 -0.49
C PHE A 62 9.32 -5.92 0.83
N ASN A 63 9.78 -7.07 1.34
CA ASN A 63 10.58 -7.15 2.56
C ASN A 63 12.10 -7.12 2.30
N SER A 64 12.53 -6.99 1.04
CA SER A 64 13.96 -6.92 0.72
C SER A 64 14.57 -5.56 1.12
N PRO A 65 15.86 -5.51 1.51
CA PRO A 65 16.51 -4.27 1.94
C PRO A 65 16.49 -3.13 0.91
N GLY A 66 16.41 -3.47 -0.39
CA GLY A 66 16.41 -2.51 -1.50
C GLY A 66 15.04 -2.12 -2.04
N CYS A 67 13.94 -2.51 -1.37
CA CYS A 67 12.61 -2.15 -1.85
C CYS A 67 12.39 -0.63 -1.71
N PRO A 68 12.09 0.10 -2.81
CA PRO A 68 11.88 1.55 -2.79
C PRO A 68 10.49 1.94 -2.27
N VAL A 69 9.62 0.95 -1.98
CA VAL A 69 8.26 1.19 -1.53
C VAL A 69 8.29 1.57 -0.05
N GLU A 70 7.69 2.71 0.28
CA GLU A 70 7.50 3.14 1.66
C GLU A 70 6.66 2.11 2.42
N ARG A 71 7.09 1.80 3.64
CA ARG A 71 6.40 0.84 4.52
C ARG A 71 5.74 1.61 5.64
N GLU A 72 4.49 1.28 5.94
CA GLU A 72 3.89 1.73 7.19
C GLU A 72 4.72 1.17 8.36
N PRO A 73 5.11 1.98 9.35
CA PRO A 73 5.84 1.49 10.51
C PRO A 73 4.96 0.50 11.28
N ILE A 74 5.44 -0.73 11.45
CA ILE A 74 4.82 -1.73 12.31
C ILE A 74 5.12 -1.31 13.75
N ILE A 75 4.16 -0.69 14.42
CA ILE A 75 4.32 -0.33 15.84
C ILE A 75 4.03 -1.58 16.67
N ASP A 76 5.09 -2.21 17.19
CA ASP A 76 4.93 -3.14 18.31
C ASP A 76 4.52 -2.33 19.55
N HIS A 77 3.27 -2.47 19.99
CA HIS A 77 2.74 -1.79 21.19
C HIS A 77 3.49 -2.15 22.50
N ASN A 78 4.47 -3.05 22.46
CA ASN A 78 5.27 -3.48 23.60
C ASN A 78 6.69 -2.91 23.64
N ASP A 79 7.13 -2.13 22.63
CA ASP A 79 8.47 -1.54 22.63
C ASP A 79 8.44 -0.01 22.40
N PRO A 80 8.53 0.81 23.48
CA PRO A 80 8.52 2.27 23.38
C PRO A 80 9.72 2.86 22.62
N SER A 81 10.72 2.04 22.28
CA SER A 81 11.97 2.44 21.61
C SER A 81 11.80 2.68 20.10
N GLN A 82 10.73 2.17 19.47
CA GLN A 82 10.54 2.26 18.01
C GLN A 82 9.97 3.62 17.53
N SER A 83 9.59 4.50 18.46
CA SER A 83 8.99 5.82 18.15
C SER A 83 9.94 6.84 17.49
N LEU A 84 11.22 6.49 17.29
CA LEU A 84 12.26 7.44 16.86
C LEU A 84 12.90 7.14 15.49
N GLN A 85 12.41 6.16 14.73
CA GLN A 85 12.83 6.06 13.33
C GLN A 85 12.10 7.14 12.51
N CYS A 86 12.73 8.31 12.45
CA CYS A 86 12.39 9.42 11.57
C CYS A 86 12.60 8.97 10.12
N THR A 87 11.61 8.28 9.55
CA THR A 87 11.42 8.24 8.11
C THR A 87 11.20 9.68 7.68
N LYS A 88 12.10 10.19 6.82
CA LYS A 88 11.90 11.49 6.19
C LYS A 88 10.53 11.45 5.52
N PRO A 89 9.57 12.33 5.88
CA PRO A 89 8.28 12.31 5.23
C PRO A 89 8.51 12.51 3.73
N ALA A 90 7.81 11.74 2.90
CA ALA A 90 7.70 12.02 1.48
C ALA A 90 7.36 13.51 1.30
N SER A 91 7.92 14.17 0.28
CA SER A 91 7.78 15.63 0.07
C SER A 91 6.33 16.15 0.02
N LEU A 92 5.35 15.25 -0.05
CA LEU A 92 3.93 15.51 -0.15
C LEU A 92 3.17 15.40 1.20
N VAL A 93 3.82 14.97 2.29
CA VAL A 93 3.17 14.82 3.60
C VAL A 93 3.61 15.96 4.53
N LYS A 94 2.64 16.74 5.04
CA LYS A 94 2.88 17.85 5.97
C LYS A 94 2.41 17.48 7.38
N ARG A 95 3.12 17.97 8.40
CA ARG A 95 2.68 17.88 9.80
C ARG A 95 1.44 18.75 10.03
N LEU A 96 0.53 18.28 10.89
CA LEU A 96 -0.76 18.93 11.16
C LEU A 96 -0.62 20.40 11.59
N TRP A 97 0.38 20.72 12.43
CA TRP A 97 0.64 22.09 12.92
C TRP A 97 1.34 22.99 11.89
N CYS A 98 1.77 22.45 10.75
CA CYS A 98 2.37 23.22 9.65
C CYS A 98 1.35 23.56 8.55
N LEU A 99 0.08 23.18 8.72
CA LEU A 99 -0.95 23.41 7.73
C LEU A 99 -1.48 24.83 7.80
N GLN A 100 -1.69 25.45 6.64
CA GLN A 100 -2.44 26.68 6.50
C GLN A 100 -3.91 26.35 6.16
N PRO A 101 -4.88 27.22 6.48
CA PRO A 101 -6.33 26.91 6.35
C PRO A 101 -6.86 26.58 4.95
N GLU A 102 -6.07 26.64 3.88
CA GLU A 102 -6.52 26.41 2.51
C GLU A 102 -5.50 25.55 1.76
N GLU A 103 -5.70 24.23 1.75
CA GLU A 103 -5.24 23.25 0.74
C GLU A 103 -5.61 21.83 1.23
N PHE A 104 -6.16 20.99 0.36
CA PHE A 104 -6.25 19.55 0.65
C PHE A 104 -4.82 18.99 0.77
N THR A 105 -4.43 18.57 1.96
CA THR A 105 -3.08 18.07 2.26
C THR A 105 -3.18 16.69 2.90
N SER A 106 -2.27 15.79 2.53
CA SER A 106 -2.09 14.53 3.24
C SER A 106 -1.34 14.80 4.54
N THR A 107 -1.86 14.27 5.65
CA THR A 107 -1.32 14.46 7.00
C THR A 107 -1.07 13.12 7.66
N GLU A 108 0.03 13.02 8.40
CA GLU A 108 0.33 11.89 9.27
C GLU A 108 -0.09 12.24 10.71
N GLY A 109 -0.96 11.44 11.31
CA GLY A 109 -1.46 11.61 12.69
C GLY A 109 -1.07 10.44 13.59
N GLN A 110 -0.87 10.74 14.88
CA GLN A 110 -0.64 9.77 15.96
C GLN A 110 -1.95 9.44 16.68
#